data_AF-A0A3B1E590-F1
#
_entry.id   AF-A0A3B1E590-F1
#
_cell.length_a   1.000
_cell.length_b   1.000
_cell.length_c   1.000
_cell.angle_alpha   90.00
_cell.angle_beta   90.00
_cell.angle_gamma   90.00
#
_symmetry.space_group_name_H-M   'P 1'
#
loop_
_entity.id
_entity.type
_entity.pdbx_description
1 polymer ?
#
loop_
_entity_poly.entity_id
_entity_poly.type
_entity_poly.pdbx_seq_one_letter_code
_entity_poly.pdbx_strand_id
1 'polypeptide(L)'
;MYKDENGKDIKIKSNFFIKLKKNVDIKIILHDYNITIDKQYSKQLYLANSEYDKNILEIIQNINNDENTLFASPNFDIKLQLR
;
A
#
# COMPACT_ATOMS: atom_id res chain seq x y z
N MET A 1 -6.60 1.17 -13.90
CA MET A 1 -5.22 0.81 -14.29
C MET A 1 -4.56 2.00 -14.95
N TYR A 2 -3.30 2.28 -14.62
CA TYR A 2 -2.54 3.38 -15.23
C TYR A 2 -1.87 2.85 -16.48
N LYS A 3 -1.99 3.58 -17.58
CA LYS A 3 -1.42 3.22 -18.87
C LYS A 3 -0.25 4.13 -19.19
N ASP A 4 0.79 3.59 -19.81
CA ASP A 4 1.87 4.38 -20.38
C ASP A 4 1.39 5.11 -21.65
N GLU A 5 2.30 5.89 -22.23
CA GLU A 5 2.09 6.61 -23.50
C GLU A 5 1.71 5.69 -24.67
N ASN A 6 1.92 4.38 -24.53
CA ASN A 6 1.61 3.34 -25.52
C ASN A 6 0.34 2.54 -25.15
N GLY A 7 -0.40 2.93 -24.10
CA GLY A 7 -1.61 2.26 -23.68
C GLY A 7 -1.38 0.95 -22.90
N LYS A 8 -0.13 0.64 -22.52
CA LYS A 8 0.25 -0.55 -21.77
C LYS A 8 0.13 -0.30 -20.27
N ASP A 9 -0.35 -1.31 -19.54
CA ASP A 9 -0.51 -1.20 -18.09
C ASP A 9 0.85 -0.99 -17.40
N ILE A 10 0.97 0.13 -16.69
CA ILE A 10 2.10 0.42 -15.81
C ILE A 10 1.81 -0.23 -14.46
N LYS A 11 2.62 -1.24 -14.12
CA LYS A 11 2.70 -1.76 -12.76
C LYS A 11 3.72 -0.95 -11.99
N ILE A 12 3.26 -0.12 -11.05
CA ILE A 12 4.17 0.60 -10.16
C ILE A 12 4.53 -0.33 -9.00
N LYS A 13 5.82 -0.59 -8.84
CA LYS A 13 6.40 -1.30 -7.70
C LYS A 13 7.22 -0.30 -6.89
N SER A 14 6.83 -0.09 -5.65
CA SER A 14 7.56 0.77 -4.73
C SER A 14 7.37 0.27 -3.31
N ASN A 15 8.31 0.62 -2.43
CA ASN A 15 8.12 0.46 -1.01
C ASN A 15 7.13 1.56 -0.55
N PHE A 16 6.32 1.26 0.45
CA PHE A 16 5.36 2.19 1.02
C PHE A 16 5.17 1.93 2.50
N PHE A 17 4.70 2.93 3.26
CA PHE A 17 4.41 2.71 4.67
C PHE A 17 2.93 2.39 4.88
N ILE A 18 2.68 1.53 5.85
CA ILE A 18 1.34 1.23 6.32
C ILE A 18 1.28 1.53 7.80
N LYS A 19 0.19 2.15 8.22
CA LYS A 19 -0.16 2.35 9.62
C LYS A 19 -1.37 1.51 9.97
N LEU A 20 -1.20 0.63 10.96
CA LEU A 20 -2.31 -0.17 11.49
C LEU A 20 -3.05 0.58 12.59
N LYS A 21 -4.37 0.42 12.66
CA LYS A 21 -5.14 0.87 13.82
C LYS A 21 -4.83 -0.02 15.04
N LYS A 22 -5.18 0.46 16.24
CA LYS A 22 -4.94 -0.27 17.49
C LYS A 22 -5.59 -1.66 17.42
N ASN A 23 -4.88 -2.68 17.88
CA ASN A 23 -5.33 -4.08 17.99
C ASN A 23 -5.52 -4.85 16.67
N VAL A 24 -4.98 -4.35 15.56
CA VAL A 24 -4.96 -5.07 14.28
C VAL A 24 -3.68 -5.90 14.19
N ASP A 25 -3.80 -7.19 13.92
CA ASP A 25 -2.65 -8.07 13.69
C ASP A 25 -2.11 -7.86 12.28
N ILE A 26 -0.83 -7.52 12.18
CA ILE A 26 -0.13 -7.33 10.90
C ILE A 26 -0.22 -8.57 10.02
N LYS A 27 -0.28 -9.78 10.59
CA LYS A 27 -0.34 -11.03 9.80
C LYS A 27 -1.58 -11.13 8.91
N ILE A 28 -2.71 -10.58 9.35
CA ILE A 28 -3.96 -10.54 8.59
C ILE A 28 -3.76 -9.68 7.34
N ILE A 29 -3.15 -8.52 7.55
CA ILE A 29 -2.86 -7.52 6.51
C ILE A 29 -1.88 -8.04 5.44
N LEU A 30 -0.86 -8.82 5.82
CA LEU A 30 0.11 -9.37 4.86
C LEU A 30 -0.56 -10.31 3.87
N HIS A 31 -1.43 -11.18 4.40
CA HIS A 31 -2.14 -12.17 3.61
C HIS A 31 -3.18 -11.52 2.70
N ASP A 32 -3.97 -10.58 3.23
CA ASP A 32 -5.10 -10.00 2.48
C ASP A 32 -4.64 -9.07 1.35
N TYR A 33 -3.48 -8.42 1.50
CA TYR A 33 -2.97 -7.48 0.50
C TYR A 33 -1.84 -8.01 -0.37
N ASN A 34 -1.35 -9.24 -0.14
CA ASN A 34 -0.16 -9.80 -0.80
C ASN A 34 1.01 -8.81 -0.69
N ILE A 35 1.35 -8.44 0.55
CA ILE A 35 2.46 -7.53 0.84
C ILE A 35 3.45 -8.20 1.78
N THR A 36 4.72 -7.85 1.62
CA THR A 36 5.79 -8.25 2.53
C THR A 36 6.23 -7.07 3.38
N ILE A 37 6.65 -7.33 4.61
CA ILE A 37 7.20 -6.29 5.49
C ILE A 37 8.71 -6.28 5.37
N ASP A 38 9.24 -5.13 5.00
CA ASP A 38 10.67 -4.89 4.95
C ASP A 38 11.19 -4.47 6.32
N LYS A 39 10.46 -3.57 7.01
CA LYS A 39 10.88 -3.05 8.32
C LYS A 39 9.72 -2.56 9.19
N GLN A 40 9.82 -2.78 10.50
CA GLN A 40 8.93 -2.16 11.49
C GLN A 40 9.58 -0.92 12.11
N TYR A 41 8.86 0.20 12.12
CA TYR A 41 9.32 1.48 12.70
C TYR A 41 8.65 1.80 14.04
N SER A 42 7.43 1.33 14.26
CA SER A 42 6.75 1.42 15.55
C SER A 42 5.75 0.26 15.72
N LYS A 43 5.07 0.17 16.87
CA LYS A 43 4.00 -0.83 17.10
C LYS A 43 2.93 -0.85 16.01
N GLN A 44 2.76 0.26 15.28
CA GLN A 44 1.71 0.42 14.29
C GLN A 44 2.22 0.86 12.91
N LEU A 45 3.51 1.12 12.74
CA LEU A 45 4.06 1.66 11.48
C LEU A 45 5.08 0.70 10.88
N TYR A 46 4.85 0.33 9.63
CA TYR A 46 5.65 -0.63 8.90
C TYR A 46 5.98 -0.12 7.51
N LEU A 47 7.16 -0.46 7.00
CA LEU A 47 7.53 -0.35 5.60
C LEU A 47 7.21 -1.68 4.93
N ALA A 48 6.34 -1.62 3.92
CA ALA A 48 5.85 -2.76 3.18
C ALA A 48 6.20 -2.66 1.69
N ASN A 49 6.30 -3.82 1.07
CA ASN A 49 6.54 -4.00 -0.35
C ASN A 49 5.42 -4.84 -0.96
N SER A 50 4.99 -4.49 -2.17
CA SER A 50 4.06 -5.34 -2.92
C SER A 50 4.73 -6.65 -3.32
N GLU A 51 4.07 -7.79 -3.14
CA GLU A 51 4.53 -9.05 -3.73
C GLU A 51 4.49 -8.99 -5.27
N TYR A 52 5.23 -9.92 -5.89
CA TYR A 52 5.41 -9.97 -7.33
C TYR A 52 4.05 -9.96 -8.05
N ASP A 53 3.94 -9.10 -9.06
CA ASP A 53 2.79 -8.90 -9.96
C ASP A 53 1.61 -8.02 -9.51
N LYS A 54 1.56 -7.55 -8.26
CA LYS A 54 0.52 -6.61 -7.82
C LYS A 54 0.88 -5.16 -8.07
N ASN A 55 -0.12 -4.37 -8.48
CA ASN A 55 0.02 -2.92 -8.63
C ASN A 55 -0.13 -2.26 -7.26
N ILE A 56 0.89 -1.53 -6.82
CA ILE A 56 0.88 -0.83 -5.53
C ILE A 56 -0.34 0.09 -5.37
N LEU A 57 -0.85 0.66 -6.46
CA LEU A 57 -1.98 1.59 -6.38
C LEU A 57 -3.29 0.88 -6.03
N GLU A 58 -3.48 -0.36 -6.49
CA GLU A 58 -4.62 -1.20 -6.07
C GLU A 58 -4.50 -1.58 -4.59
N ILE A 59 -3.27 -1.89 -4.13
CA ILE A 59 -2.99 -2.18 -2.72
C ILE A 59 -3.30 -0.96 -1.85
N ILE A 60 -2.88 0.24 -2.26
CA ILE A 60 -3.15 1.49 -1.53
C ILE A 60 -4.65 1.78 -1.49
N GLN A 61 -5.38 1.55 -2.58
CA GLN A 61 -6.84 1.69 -2.60
C GLN A 61 -7.51 0.73 -1.62
N ASN A 62 -7.10 -0.53 -1.59
CA ASN A 62 -7.63 -1.52 -0.65
C ASN A 62 -7.33 -1.11 0.81
N ILE A 63 -6.10 -0.67 1.09
CA ILE A 63 -5.69 -0.19 2.42
C ILE A 63 -6.51 1.03 2.86
N ASN A 64 -6.80 1.98 1.95
CA ASN A 64 -7.58 3.17 2.25
C ASN A 64 -9.08 2.89 2.42
N ASN A 65 -9.59 1.84 1.76
CA ASN A 65 -10.97 1.39 1.91
C ASN A 65 -11.17 0.48 3.13
N ASP A 66 -10.10 -0.04 3.71
CA ASP A 66 -10.16 -0.88 4.90
C ASP A 66 -10.23 -0.04 6.17
N GLU A 67 -11.20 -0.35 7.03
CA GLU A 67 -11.40 0.37 8.28
C GLU A 67 -10.28 0.15 9.32
N ASN A 68 -9.43 -0.85 9.13
CA ASN A 68 -8.38 -1.26 10.08
C ASN A 68 -6.99 -0.76 9.69
N THR A 69 -6.81 -0.27 8.47
CA THR A 69 -5.52 0.19 7.97
C THR A 69 -5.56 1.62 7.46
N LEU A 70 -4.39 2.25 7.45
CA LEU A 70 -4.19 3.58 6.88
C LEU A 70 -2.90 3.54 6.08
N PHE A 71 -2.95 4.05 4.85
CA PHE A 71 -1.73 4.30 4.11
C PHE A 71 -0.93 5.40 4.82
N ALA A 72 0.35 5.15 5.07
CA ALA A 72 1.27 6.14 5.57
C ALA A 72 2.31 6.39 4.48
N SER A 73 2.48 7.61 4.00
CA SER A 73 3.64 7.95 3.21
C SER A 73 4.50 8.92 3.99
N PRO A 74 5.83 8.76 4.01
CA PRO A 74 6.70 9.66 4.75
C PRO A 74 6.73 11.06 4.13
N ASN A 75 6.24 11.27 2.88
CA ASN A 75 6.21 12.59 2.23
C ASN A 75 5.38 12.69 0.93
N PHE A 76 4.37 11.84 0.68
CA PHE A 76 3.49 12.04 -0.48
C PHE A 76 2.11 12.54 -0.06
N ASP A 77 1.92 13.86 -0.18
CA ASP A 77 0.63 14.44 -0.60
C ASP A 77 0.32 13.92 -2.02
N ILE A 78 0.00 12.64 -2.16
CA ILE A 78 -0.74 12.20 -3.35
C ILE A 78 -2.14 12.74 -3.15
N LYS A 79 -2.33 14.00 -3.56
CA LYS A 79 -3.64 14.47 -4.05
C LYS A 79 -3.94 13.63 -5.27
N LEU A 80 -4.49 12.43 -5.07
CA LEU A 80 -5.27 11.73 -6.07
C LEU A 80 -6.51 12.59 -6.34
N GLN A 81 -6.36 13.64 -7.14
CA GLN A 81 -7.51 14.26 -7.79
C GLN A 81 -8.04 13.25 -8.80
N LEU A 82 -9.07 12.51 -8.39
CA LEU A 82 -9.98 11.84 -9.30
C LEU A 82 -10.65 12.93 -10.16
N ARG A 83 -10.29 13.00 -11.43
CA ARG A 83 -11.13 13.60 -12.47
C ARG A 83 -11.75 12.48 -13.27
#